data_AF-A0A8H5KIQ8-F1
#
_entry.id   AF-A0A8H5KIQ8-F1
#
_cell.length_a   1.000
_cell.length_b   1.000
_cell.length_c   1.000
_cell.angle_alpha   90.00
_cell.angle_beta   90.00
_cell.angle_gamma   90.00
#
_symmetry.space_group_name_H-M   'P 1'
#
loop_
_entity.id
_entity.type
_entity.pdbx_description
1 polymer ?
#
loop_
_entity_poly.entity_id
_entity_poly.type
_entity_poly.pdbx_seq_one_letter_code
_entity_poly.pdbx_strand_id
1 'polypeptide(L)'
;MSSDTSTKPTIYMIRHGEKPAEHKGKEPHGLSAQGKERANDLVNVFGANSPYNIGYIMAEHPHKDGGRDRPWKTVEPLGDALGLEVYTNIHRDDYAGAASQALSFDGPGNVLLCWEHKSLEGIAKAIGIQGYAAETGWTGEVKYPGDRFDLIWVVPPPYTEITVVGSELVPGLDDGVHVNANGDVPPPSSN
;
A
#
# COMPACT_ATOMS: atom_id res chain seq x y z
N MET A 1 0.14 31.40 19.73
CA MET A 1 -0.26 31.43 18.30
C MET A 1 0.84 30.71 17.52
N SER A 2 0.87 29.38 17.57
CA SER A 2 1.75 28.60 16.68
C SER A 2 1.00 28.45 15.37
N SER A 3 1.55 28.95 14.28
CA SER A 3 1.05 28.62 12.95
C SER A 3 1.29 27.13 12.75
N ASP A 4 0.24 26.33 12.89
CA ASP A 4 0.27 24.93 12.52
C ASP A 4 0.35 24.91 10.99
N THR A 5 1.56 24.83 10.46
CA THR A 5 1.74 24.48 9.06
C THR A 5 1.22 23.05 8.94
N SER A 6 -0.01 22.89 8.48
CA SER A 6 -0.55 21.58 8.09
C SER A 6 0.43 20.98 7.08
N THR A 7 1.28 20.07 7.56
CA THR A 7 2.19 19.31 6.72
C THR A 7 1.31 18.33 5.98
N LYS A 8 1.22 18.49 4.65
CA LYS A 8 0.48 17.57 3.81
C LYS A 8 0.92 16.12 4.09
N PRO A 9 -0.01 15.16 4.16
CA PRO A 9 0.29 13.78 4.55
C PRO A 9 1.20 13.11 3.52
N THR A 10 2.05 12.20 3.97
CA THR A 10 2.67 11.20 3.09
C THR A 10 1.63 10.16 2.70
N ILE A 11 1.67 9.70 1.45
CA ILE A 11 0.83 8.60 0.97
C ILE A 11 1.70 7.33 0.92
N TYR A 12 1.27 6.30 1.62
CA TYR A 12 1.82 4.95 1.58
C TYR A 12 0.91 4.07 0.73
N MET A 13 1.48 3.36 -0.24
CA MET A 13 0.72 2.47 -1.12
C MET A 13 1.24 1.05 -0.98
N ILE A 14 0.36 0.12 -0.65
CA ILE A 14 0.66 -1.30 -0.49
C ILE A 14 -0.31 -2.16 -1.31
N ARG A 15 0.13 -3.35 -1.69
CA ARG A 15 -0.73 -4.34 -2.32
C ARG A 15 -1.51 -5.13 -1.27
N HIS A 16 -2.69 -5.64 -1.62
CA HIS A 16 -3.33 -6.67 -0.82
C HIS A 16 -2.42 -7.90 -0.62
N GLY A 17 -2.59 -8.60 0.49
CA GLY A 17 -1.82 -9.81 0.83
C GLY A 17 -2.10 -11.03 -0.06
N GLU A 18 -1.36 -12.10 0.19
CA GLU A 18 -1.27 -13.27 -0.68
C GLU A 18 -2.62 -13.90 -1.00
N LYS A 19 -2.73 -14.37 -2.24
CA LYS A 19 -3.95 -15.00 -2.76
C LYS A 19 -3.92 -16.51 -2.49
N PRO A 20 -5.08 -17.14 -2.24
CA PRO A 20 -5.17 -18.59 -2.26
C PRO A 20 -4.71 -19.13 -3.62
N ALA A 21 -4.09 -20.30 -3.61
CA ALA A 21 -3.74 -20.99 -4.86
C ALA A 21 -5.00 -21.19 -5.72
N GLU A 22 -4.83 -21.05 -7.04
CA GLU A 22 -5.91 -21.29 -7.97
C GLU A 22 -6.43 -22.74 -7.84
N HIS A 23 -7.75 -22.88 -7.90
CA HIS A 23 -8.40 -24.19 -7.88
C HIS A 23 -9.27 -24.34 -9.12
N LYS A 24 -8.95 -25.31 -9.99
CA LYS A 24 -9.67 -25.58 -11.24
C LYS A 24 -9.79 -24.35 -12.15
N GLY A 25 -8.71 -23.58 -12.28
CA GLY A 25 -8.65 -22.36 -13.11
C GLY A 25 -9.49 -21.20 -12.57
N LYS A 26 -9.86 -21.24 -11.29
CA LYS A 26 -10.55 -20.14 -10.60
C LYS A 26 -9.70 -19.65 -9.45
N GLU A 27 -9.58 -18.34 -9.35
CA GLU A 27 -8.95 -17.65 -8.22
C GLU A 27 -9.97 -17.57 -7.05
N PRO A 28 -9.75 -18.24 -5.92
CA PRO A 28 -10.69 -18.21 -4.79
C PRO A 28 -10.68 -16.85 -4.08
N HIS A 29 -11.84 -16.38 -3.60
CA HIS A 29 -11.97 -15.12 -2.84
C HIS A 29 -11.13 -15.10 -1.55
N GLY A 30 -10.87 -13.89 -1.02
CA GLY A 30 -10.17 -13.70 0.25
C GLY A 30 -8.66 -13.97 0.20
N LEU A 31 -8.04 -13.85 1.37
CA LEU A 31 -6.60 -14.04 1.58
C LEU A 31 -6.25 -15.51 1.81
N SER A 32 -5.05 -15.92 1.39
CA SER A 32 -4.45 -17.21 1.77
C SER A 32 -4.10 -17.23 3.26
N ALA A 33 -3.56 -18.35 3.75
CA ALA A 33 -3.01 -18.39 5.11
C ALA A 33 -1.88 -17.37 5.29
N GLN A 34 -0.96 -17.28 4.32
CA GLN A 34 0.12 -16.28 4.29
C GLN A 34 -0.43 -14.86 4.21
N GLY A 35 -1.45 -14.62 3.37
CA GLY A 35 -2.05 -13.29 3.26
C GLY A 35 -2.71 -12.81 4.54
N LYS A 36 -3.27 -13.72 5.35
CA LYS A 36 -3.79 -13.41 6.68
C LYS A 36 -2.69 -13.14 7.70
N GLU A 37 -1.58 -13.88 7.62
CA GLU A 37 -0.41 -13.64 8.45
C GLU A 37 0.17 -12.25 8.17
N ARG A 38 0.36 -11.88 6.90
CA ARG A 38 0.72 -10.52 6.48
C ARG A 38 -0.25 -9.46 7.01
N ALA A 39 -1.56 -9.67 6.81
CA ALA A 39 -2.58 -8.72 7.27
C ALA A 39 -2.51 -8.46 8.79
N ASN A 40 -2.29 -9.52 9.58
CA ASN A 40 -2.13 -9.39 11.02
C ASN A 40 -0.83 -8.67 11.41
N ASP A 41 0.25 -8.91 10.66
CA ASP A 41 1.56 -8.32 10.94
C ASP A 41 1.64 -6.84 10.55
N LEU A 42 0.74 -6.33 9.70
CA LEU A 42 0.67 -4.89 9.41
C LEU A 42 0.50 -4.02 10.66
N VAL A 43 -0.03 -4.55 11.76
CA VAL A 43 -0.09 -3.86 13.06
C VAL A 43 1.32 -3.57 13.61
N ASN A 44 2.29 -4.46 13.38
CA ASN A 44 3.67 -4.25 13.78
C ASN A 44 4.39 -3.27 12.84
N VAL A 45 4.01 -3.26 11.56
CA VAL A 45 4.60 -2.38 10.53
C VAL A 45 4.09 -0.95 10.67
N PHE A 46 2.76 -0.77 10.68
CA PHE A 46 2.08 0.52 10.56
C PHE A 46 1.32 0.96 11.82
N GLY A 47 1.41 0.19 12.92
CA GLY A 47 0.68 0.47 14.16
C GLY A 47 1.07 1.79 14.83
N ALA A 48 0.46 2.07 16.00
CA ALA A 48 0.53 3.37 16.66
C ALA A 48 1.95 3.83 17.04
N ASN A 49 2.89 2.89 17.19
CA ASN A 49 4.30 3.18 17.51
C ASN A 49 5.21 3.23 16.27
N SER A 50 4.65 3.04 15.08
CA SER A 50 5.40 3.05 13.83
C SER A 50 5.79 4.49 13.44
N PRO A 51 6.90 4.68 12.70
CA PRO A 51 7.25 5.99 12.14
C PRO A 51 6.30 6.42 11.02
N TYR A 52 5.45 5.52 10.51
CA TYR A 52 4.51 5.80 9.43
C TYR A 52 3.34 6.69 9.86
N ASN A 53 3.00 6.72 11.16
CA ASN A 53 1.96 7.60 11.72
C ASN A 53 0.66 7.61 10.90
N ILE A 54 0.06 6.44 10.68
CA ILE A 54 -1.15 6.28 9.86
C ILE A 54 -2.35 6.91 10.56
N GLY A 55 -3.01 7.85 9.87
CA GLY A 55 -4.23 8.52 10.32
C GLY A 55 -5.44 8.30 9.42
N TYR A 56 -5.23 7.74 8.22
CA TYR A 56 -6.29 7.42 7.28
C TYR A 56 -5.96 6.15 6.50
N ILE A 57 -6.91 5.21 6.44
CA ILE A 57 -6.75 3.95 5.72
C ILE A 57 -7.81 3.84 4.65
N MET A 58 -7.37 3.47 3.44
CA MET A 58 -8.24 3.30 2.27
C MET A 58 -7.98 1.95 1.64
N ALA A 59 -9.05 1.27 1.20
CA ALA A 59 -8.94 0.04 0.45
C ALA A 59 -9.99 -0.07 -0.65
N GLU A 60 -9.71 -0.93 -1.63
CA GLU A 60 -10.64 -1.27 -2.71
C GLU A 60 -12.01 -1.70 -2.17
N HIS A 61 -13.09 -1.23 -2.82
CA HIS A 61 -14.45 -1.62 -2.48
C HIS A 61 -14.69 -3.12 -2.71
N PRO A 62 -15.00 -3.90 -1.66
CA PRO A 62 -15.34 -5.30 -1.79
C PRO A 62 -16.68 -5.46 -2.52
N HIS A 63 -16.79 -6.47 -3.38
CA HIS A 63 -18.08 -6.88 -3.93
C HIS A 63 -18.91 -7.61 -2.87
N LYS A 64 -20.23 -7.53 -3.01
CA LYS A 64 -21.20 -8.22 -2.13
C LYS A 64 -21.08 -9.75 -2.13
N ASP A 65 -20.53 -10.32 -3.21
CA ASP A 65 -20.31 -11.76 -3.36
C ASP A 65 -18.98 -12.25 -2.75
N GLY A 66 -18.22 -11.34 -2.11
CA GLY A 66 -16.89 -11.62 -1.57
C GLY A 66 -15.75 -11.45 -2.59
N GLY A 67 -16.05 -11.09 -3.84
CA GLY A 67 -15.04 -10.63 -4.78
C GLY A 67 -14.36 -9.35 -4.31
N ARG A 68 -13.11 -9.13 -4.72
CA ARG A 68 -12.37 -7.87 -4.46
C ARG A 68 -12.21 -7.51 -2.96
N ASP A 69 -12.38 -8.48 -2.07
CA ASP A 69 -12.33 -8.28 -0.62
C ASP A 69 -10.92 -8.23 -0.04
N ARG A 70 -9.92 -8.70 -0.78
CA ARG A 70 -8.54 -8.84 -0.28
C ARG A 70 -7.93 -7.54 0.20
N PRO A 71 -8.03 -6.40 -0.53
CA PRO A 71 -7.40 -5.18 -0.06
C PRO A 71 -7.97 -4.71 1.28
N TRP A 72 -9.30 -4.76 1.44
CA TRP A 72 -9.95 -4.47 2.72
C TRP A 72 -9.51 -5.46 3.82
N LYS A 73 -9.56 -6.77 3.56
CA LYS A 73 -9.13 -7.80 4.53
C LYS A 73 -7.65 -7.70 4.92
N THR A 74 -6.81 -7.12 4.07
CA THR A 74 -5.39 -6.92 4.36
C THR A 74 -5.19 -5.83 5.40
N VAL A 75 -5.96 -4.75 5.36
CA VAL A 75 -5.80 -3.60 6.28
C VAL A 75 -6.81 -3.59 7.43
N GLU A 76 -7.82 -4.45 7.42
CA GLU A 76 -8.82 -4.55 8.48
C GLU A 76 -8.20 -4.73 9.88
N PRO A 77 -7.24 -5.65 10.12
CA PRO A 77 -6.62 -5.80 11.44
C PRO A 77 -5.88 -4.55 11.91
N LEU A 78 -5.27 -3.81 10.98
CA LEU A 78 -4.59 -2.54 11.27
C LEU A 78 -5.58 -1.43 11.62
N GLY A 79 -6.69 -1.33 10.88
CA GLY A 79 -7.77 -0.38 11.18
C GLY A 79 -8.33 -0.60 12.58
N ASP A 80 -8.61 -1.85 12.94
CA ASP A 80 -9.06 -2.21 14.29
C ASP A 80 -8.04 -1.83 15.36
N ALA A 81 -6.76 -2.12 15.14
CA ALA A 81 -5.68 -1.82 16.09
C ALA A 81 -5.45 -0.31 16.30
N LEU A 82 -5.65 0.50 15.26
CA LEU A 82 -5.52 1.97 15.31
C LEU A 82 -6.82 2.67 15.72
N GLY A 83 -7.96 1.97 15.76
CA GLY A 83 -9.28 2.56 15.95
C GLY A 83 -9.72 3.43 14.76
N LEU A 84 -9.27 3.09 13.55
CA LEU A 84 -9.59 3.79 12.30
C LEU A 84 -10.56 2.97 11.46
N GLU A 85 -11.61 3.62 10.95
CA GLU A 85 -12.47 3.01 9.93
C GLU A 85 -11.73 2.93 8.59
N VAL A 86 -11.76 1.76 7.94
CA VAL A 86 -11.18 1.58 6.61
C VAL A 86 -12.17 2.10 5.56
N TYR A 87 -11.77 3.17 4.86
CA TYR A 87 -12.57 3.73 3.78
C TYR A 87 -12.57 2.80 2.55
N THR A 88 -13.74 2.27 2.18
CA THR A 88 -13.88 1.25 1.13
C THR A 88 -14.87 1.63 0.03
N ASN A 89 -15.15 2.91 -0.21
CA ASN A 89 -16.21 3.32 -1.16
C ASN A 89 -15.73 3.49 -2.62
N ILE A 90 -14.51 3.09 -2.96
CA ILE A 90 -13.93 3.30 -4.29
C ILE A 90 -13.66 1.96 -4.97
N HIS A 91 -14.19 1.79 -6.18
CA HIS A 91 -14.01 0.58 -6.94
C HIS A 91 -12.58 0.45 -7.49
N ARG A 92 -12.15 -0.80 -7.72
CA ARG A 92 -10.84 -1.18 -8.25
C ARG A 92 -10.28 -0.24 -9.31
N ASP A 93 -11.08 0.05 -10.32
CA ASP A 93 -10.72 0.75 -11.55
C ASP A 93 -11.00 2.26 -11.52
N ASP A 94 -11.52 2.80 -10.41
CA ASP A 94 -11.69 4.24 -10.23
C ASP A 94 -10.42 4.88 -9.64
N TYR A 95 -9.38 4.92 -10.48
CA TYR A 95 -8.07 5.44 -10.07
C TYR A 95 -8.11 6.93 -9.74
N ALA A 96 -8.91 7.71 -10.48
CA ALA A 96 -9.06 9.14 -10.24
C ALA A 96 -9.78 9.42 -8.93
N GLY A 97 -10.82 8.64 -8.60
CA GLY A 97 -11.48 8.69 -7.31
C GLY A 97 -10.53 8.36 -6.16
N ALA A 98 -9.76 7.28 -6.28
CA ALA A 98 -8.77 6.88 -5.27
C ALA A 98 -7.70 7.95 -5.05
N ALA A 99 -7.13 8.49 -6.12
CA ALA A 99 -6.14 9.57 -6.05
C ALA A 99 -6.72 10.83 -5.42
N SER A 100 -7.90 11.27 -5.88
CA SER A 100 -8.58 12.45 -5.33
C SER A 100 -8.87 12.29 -3.84
N GLN A 101 -9.35 11.13 -3.42
CA GLN A 101 -9.67 10.88 -2.02
C GLN A 101 -8.40 10.89 -1.16
N ALA A 102 -7.31 10.24 -1.60
CA ALA A 102 -6.04 10.26 -0.88
C ALA A 102 -5.46 11.68 -0.75
N LEU A 103 -5.49 12.45 -1.84
CA LEU A 103 -4.98 13.83 -1.89
C LEU A 103 -5.84 14.84 -1.12
N SER A 104 -7.11 14.52 -0.89
CA SER A 104 -8.05 15.38 -0.14
C SER A 104 -7.92 15.27 1.38
N PHE A 105 -7.18 14.27 1.89
CA PHE A 105 -7.02 14.08 3.32
C PHE A 105 -6.24 15.24 3.95
N ASP A 106 -6.85 15.89 4.93
CA ASP A 106 -6.32 17.03 5.69
C ASP A 106 -6.28 16.78 7.20
N GLY A 107 -6.57 15.55 7.62
CA GLY A 107 -6.53 15.12 9.01
C GLY A 107 -5.11 14.87 9.54
N PRO A 108 -4.98 14.55 10.83
CA PRO A 108 -3.69 14.22 11.43
C PRO A 108 -3.15 12.88 10.89
N GLY A 109 -1.84 12.79 10.73
CA GLY A 109 -1.16 11.57 10.28
C GLY A 109 -1.08 11.43 8.76
N ASN A 110 -0.81 10.21 8.32
CA ASN A 110 -0.55 9.87 6.93
C ASN A 110 -1.60 8.91 6.36
N VAL A 111 -1.62 8.81 5.03
CA VAL A 111 -2.57 7.96 4.30
C VAL A 111 -1.93 6.61 3.99
N LEU A 112 -2.63 5.51 4.29
CA LEU A 112 -2.31 4.16 3.81
C LEU A 112 -3.38 3.71 2.81
N LEU A 113 -2.96 3.35 1.60
CA LEU A 113 -3.82 2.87 0.53
C LEU A 113 -3.48 1.41 0.19
N CYS A 114 -4.48 0.52 0.19
CA CYS A 114 -4.31 -0.90 -0.15
C CYS A 114 -5.17 -1.32 -1.36
N TRP A 115 -4.54 -1.79 -2.43
CA TRP A 115 -5.21 -2.19 -3.68
C TRP A 115 -4.56 -3.40 -4.36
N GLU A 116 -5.11 -3.84 -5.48
CA GLU A 116 -4.43 -4.75 -6.42
C GLU A 116 -3.31 -4.04 -7.20
N HIS A 117 -2.24 -4.77 -7.55
CA HIS A 117 -0.99 -4.19 -8.09
C HIS A 117 -1.15 -3.35 -9.36
N LYS A 118 -1.98 -3.74 -10.35
CA LYS A 118 -2.19 -2.89 -11.55
C LYS A 118 -3.02 -1.66 -11.22
N SER A 119 -3.95 -1.77 -10.29
CA SER A 119 -4.69 -0.60 -9.79
C SER A 119 -3.76 0.36 -9.06
N LEU A 120 -2.78 -0.12 -8.29
CA LEU A 120 -1.75 0.75 -7.70
C LEU A 120 -0.98 1.55 -8.74
N GLU A 121 -0.60 0.93 -9.88
CA GLU A 121 0.02 1.66 -11.00
C GLU A 121 -0.92 2.76 -11.56
N GLY A 122 -2.20 2.43 -11.74
CA GLY A 122 -3.22 3.37 -12.21
C GLY A 122 -3.45 4.53 -11.24
N ILE A 123 -3.50 4.25 -9.94
CA ILE A 123 -3.65 5.23 -8.86
C ILE A 123 -2.41 6.11 -8.76
N ALA A 124 -1.19 5.53 -8.81
CA ALA A 124 0.06 6.27 -8.81
C ALA A 124 0.11 7.30 -9.95
N LYS A 125 -0.29 6.88 -11.16
CA LYS A 125 -0.41 7.78 -12.31
C LYS A 125 -1.46 8.87 -12.09
N ALA A 126 -2.60 8.55 -11.48
CA ALA A 126 -3.66 9.51 -11.20
C ALA A 126 -3.30 10.52 -10.10
N ILE A 127 -2.45 10.13 -9.14
CA ILE A 127 -1.85 11.04 -8.14
C ILE A 127 -0.89 12.03 -8.81
N GLY A 128 -0.24 11.62 -9.91
CA GLY A 128 0.75 12.43 -10.63
C GLY A 128 2.19 11.98 -10.40
N ILE A 129 2.40 10.77 -9.90
CA ILE A 129 3.72 10.17 -9.73
C ILE A 129 4.34 9.92 -11.11
N GLN A 130 5.54 10.45 -11.31
CA GLN A 130 6.27 10.45 -12.57
C GLN A 130 7.37 9.38 -12.64
N GLY A 131 7.79 8.86 -11.50
CA GLY A 131 8.84 7.86 -11.41
C GLY A 131 9.27 7.57 -9.97
N TYR A 132 10.48 7.05 -9.85
CA TYR A 132 11.15 6.76 -8.59
C TYR A 132 12.28 7.77 -8.36
N ALA A 133 12.50 8.14 -7.10
CA ALA A 133 13.66 8.95 -6.74
C ALA A 133 14.95 8.17 -7.02
N ALA A 134 16.02 8.87 -7.40
CA ALA A 134 17.28 8.26 -7.83
C ALA A 134 17.90 7.34 -6.77
N GLU A 135 17.69 7.67 -5.49
CA GLU A 135 18.22 6.99 -4.32
C GLU A 135 17.63 5.58 -4.14
N THR A 136 16.43 5.33 -4.70
CA THR A 136 15.78 4.02 -4.64
C THR A 136 16.50 2.98 -5.50
N GLY A 137 17.25 3.42 -6.52
CA GLY A 137 17.80 2.56 -7.57
C GLY A 137 16.77 2.03 -8.57
N TRP A 138 15.47 2.27 -8.35
CA TRP A 138 14.42 1.97 -9.32
C TRP A 138 14.44 3.02 -10.44
N THR A 139 14.13 2.59 -11.66
CA THR A 139 14.09 3.46 -12.84
C THR A 139 12.96 3.06 -13.76
N GLY A 140 12.57 3.96 -14.67
CA GLY A 140 11.56 3.70 -15.68
C GLY A 140 10.12 3.97 -15.23
N GLU A 141 9.16 3.34 -15.90
CA GLU A 141 7.74 3.49 -15.59
C GLU A 141 7.43 2.94 -14.19
N VAL A 142 6.52 3.62 -13.47
CA VAL A 142 6.00 3.13 -12.18
C VAL A 142 5.24 1.83 -12.41
N LYS A 143 5.91 0.72 -12.10
CA LYS A 143 5.42 -0.66 -12.23
C LYS A 143 5.54 -1.40 -10.92
N TYR A 144 4.45 -2.01 -10.48
CA TYR A 144 4.45 -2.82 -9.28
C TYR A 144 4.75 -4.29 -9.66
N PRO A 145 5.84 -4.90 -9.14
CA PRO A 145 6.15 -6.29 -9.45
C PRO A 145 5.05 -7.24 -8.97
N GLY A 146 4.41 -7.92 -9.93
CA GLY A 146 3.19 -8.71 -9.70
C GLY A 146 3.37 -9.97 -8.85
N ASP A 147 4.60 -10.38 -8.57
CA ASP A 147 4.98 -11.48 -7.68
C ASP A 147 5.26 -11.02 -6.23
N ARG A 148 5.45 -9.71 -5.99
CA ARG A 148 5.65 -9.14 -4.66
C ARG A 148 4.33 -8.77 -3.98
N PHE A 149 4.29 -8.96 -2.67
CA PHE A 149 3.14 -8.68 -1.82
C PHE A 149 3.45 -7.72 -0.66
N ASP A 150 4.72 -7.35 -0.52
CA ASP A 150 5.29 -6.74 0.67
C ASP A 150 5.80 -5.31 0.45
N LEU A 151 5.76 -4.80 -0.79
CA LEU A 151 6.33 -3.49 -1.07
C LEU A 151 5.49 -2.36 -0.50
N ILE A 152 6.19 -1.41 0.09
CA ILE A 152 5.63 -0.15 0.57
C ILE A 152 6.17 0.96 -0.33
N TRP A 153 5.32 1.53 -1.18
CA TRP A 153 5.67 2.75 -1.90
C TRP A 153 5.42 3.97 -1.02
N VAL A 154 6.47 4.75 -0.77
CA VAL A 154 6.40 5.98 0.03
C VAL A 154 6.37 7.19 -0.89
N VAL A 155 5.30 7.97 -0.79
CA VAL A 155 5.03 9.10 -1.69
C VAL A 155 4.75 10.36 -0.86
N PRO A 156 5.80 11.10 -0.46
CA PRO A 156 5.63 12.36 0.26
C PRO A 156 5.21 13.49 -0.70
N PRO A 157 4.71 14.62 -0.19
CA PRO A 157 4.56 15.84 -0.98
C PRO A 157 5.89 16.21 -1.66
N PRO A 158 5.89 16.68 -2.92
CA PRO A 158 4.75 17.12 -3.72
C PRO A 158 4.03 16.00 -4.50
N TYR A 159 4.23 14.73 -4.16
CA TYR A 159 3.60 13.54 -4.76
C TYR A 159 4.02 13.24 -6.20
N THR A 160 5.23 13.66 -6.56
CA THR A 160 5.77 13.49 -7.92
C THR A 160 6.58 12.22 -8.08
N GLU A 161 7.10 11.63 -7.01
CA GLU A 161 7.99 10.47 -7.08
C GLU A 161 7.74 9.51 -5.91
N ILE A 162 8.02 8.23 -6.11
CA ILE A 162 8.18 7.25 -5.03
C ILE A 162 9.60 7.43 -4.48
N THR A 163 9.70 7.92 -3.25
CA THR A 163 11.00 8.25 -2.63
C THR A 163 11.61 7.09 -1.88
N VAL A 164 10.79 6.10 -1.50
CA VAL A 164 11.25 4.85 -0.90
C VAL A 164 10.41 3.69 -1.42
N VAL A 165 11.06 2.57 -1.74
CA VAL A 165 10.41 1.28 -1.99
C VAL A 165 10.76 0.34 -0.84
N GLY A 166 9.99 0.41 0.25
CA GLY A 166 10.24 -0.41 1.44
C GLY A 166 9.69 -1.83 1.31
N SER A 167 9.94 -2.64 2.34
CA SER A 167 9.28 -3.94 2.56
C SER A 167 8.53 -3.90 3.89
N GLU A 168 7.41 -4.60 3.98
CA GLU A 168 6.68 -4.84 5.23
C GLU A 168 7.53 -5.65 6.24
N LEU A 169 8.51 -6.41 5.75
CA LEU A 169 9.42 -7.25 6.54
C LEU A 169 8.68 -8.28 7.42
N VAL A 170 7.57 -8.82 6.92
CA VAL A 170 6.78 -9.85 7.60
C VAL A 170 7.61 -11.12 7.77
N PRO A 171 7.87 -11.57 9.01
CA PRO A 171 8.76 -12.70 9.28
C PRO A 171 8.34 -13.98 8.55
N GLY A 172 9.23 -14.52 7.71
CA GLY A 172 9.02 -15.79 7.01
C GLY A 172 8.14 -15.72 5.76
N LEU A 173 7.56 -14.56 5.44
CA LEU A 173 6.84 -14.33 4.18
C LEU A 173 7.65 -13.49 3.21
N ASP A 174 8.30 -12.47 3.74
CA ASP A 174 9.16 -11.61 2.95
C ASP A 174 10.52 -12.29 2.82
N ASP A 175 11.20 -12.04 1.71
CA ASP A 175 12.55 -12.59 1.51
C ASP A 175 13.51 -12.12 2.62
N GLY A 176 13.17 -11.04 3.34
CA GLY A 176 13.89 -10.60 4.53
C GLY A 176 15.30 -10.12 4.20
N VAL A 177 15.60 -9.91 2.91
CA VAL A 177 16.96 -9.59 2.48
C VAL A 177 17.00 -8.44 1.48
N HIS A 178 17.91 -7.54 1.82
CA HIS A 178 18.52 -6.52 0.97
C HIS A 178 17.74 -5.25 0.78
N VAL A 179 17.22 -4.62 1.83
CA VAL A 179 17.09 -3.16 1.71
C VAL A 179 18.49 -2.55 1.54
N ASN A 180 18.63 -1.57 0.64
CA ASN A 180 19.85 -0.80 0.48
C ASN A 180 20.12 0.04 1.75
N ALA A 181 21.20 0.82 1.79
CA ALA A 181 21.53 1.66 2.94
C ALA A 181 20.44 2.70 3.29
N ASN A 182 19.50 2.97 2.38
CA ASN A 182 18.39 3.91 2.53
C ASN A 182 17.07 3.23 2.93
N GLY A 183 17.05 1.89 3.04
CA GLY A 183 15.82 1.15 3.36
C GLY A 183 15.02 0.69 2.14
N ASP A 184 15.54 0.83 0.92
CA ASP A 184 14.84 0.41 -0.30
C ASP A 184 15.12 -1.04 -0.67
N VAL A 185 14.09 -1.80 -0.98
CA VAL A 185 14.15 -3.03 -1.75
C VAL A 185 14.69 -2.70 -3.15
N PRO A 186 15.79 -3.34 -3.61
CA PRO A 186 16.34 -3.15 -4.95
C PRO A 186 15.32 -3.49 -6.02
N PRO A 187 15.41 -2.86 -7.20
CA PRO A 187 14.59 -3.26 -8.33
C PRO A 187 14.83 -4.74 -8.66
N PRO A 188 13.82 -5.46 -9.17
CA PRO A 188 14.00 -6.81 -9.69
C PRO A 188 15.15 -6.83 -10.70
N SER A 189 16.04 -7.81 -10.61
CA SER A 189 17.11 -7.97 -11.60
C SER A 189 16.50 -8.08 -12.99
N SER A 190 16.96 -7.26 -13.93
CA SER A 190 16.61 -7.39 -15.35
C SER A 190 16.97 -8.80 -15.81
N ASN A 191 15.97 -9.60 -16.21
CA ASN A 191 16.20 -10.84 -16.95
C ASN A 191 16.75 -10.55 -18.35
#